data_AF-A0A1V5AG91-F1
#
_entry.id   AF-A0A1V5AG91-F1
#
_cell.length_a   1.000
_cell.length_b   1.000
_cell.length_c   1.000
_cell.angle_alpha   90.00
_cell.angle_beta   90.00
_cell.angle_gamma   90.00
#
_symmetry.space_group_name_H-M   'P 1'
#
loop_
_entity.id
_entity.type
_entity.pdbx_description
1 polymer ?
#
loop_
_entity_poly.entity_id
_entity_poly.type
_entity_poly.pdbx_seq_one_letter_code
_entity_poly.pdbx_strand_id
1 'polypeptide(L)'
;MEHEAVFRFHCTHAETLYHSLFPEMASELHPRSRAECFLEDRNVLVLKVQAMDISALRAALNMWLRLVNVADEMQALAQNTDEERS
;
A
#
# COMPACT_ATOMS: atom_id res chain seq x y z
N MET A 1 -22.72 -2.84 -9.27
CA MET A 1 -21.91 -1.62 -9.44
C MET A 1 -20.54 -1.96 -8.91
N GLU A 2 -19.48 -1.76 -9.69
CA GLU A 2 -18.12 -1.89 -9.16
C GLU A 2 -17.83 -0.66 -8.28
N HIS A 3 -17.34 -0.91 -7.08
CA HIS A 3 -16.93 0.11 -6.13
C HIS A 3 -15.42 0.30 -6.23
N GLU A 4 -14.97 1.55 -6.22
CA GLU A 4 -13.56 1.90 -6.35
C GLU A 4 -13.13 2.91 -5.29
N ALA A 5 -11.89 2.78 -4.82
CA ALA A 5 -11.23 3.78 -4.01
C ALA A 5 -9.77 3.95 -4.48
N VAL A 6 -9.29 5.19 -4.44
CA VAL A 6 -7.92 5.55 -4.83
C VAL A 6 -7.29 6.36 -3.70
N PHE A 7 -6.15 5.88 -3.21
CA PHE A 7 -5.35 6.55 -2.18
C PHE A 7 -4.02 6.99 -2.76
N ARG A 8 -3.58 8.20 -2.39
CA ARG A 8 -2.28 8.77 -2.74
C ARG A 8 -1.49 9.01 -1.47
N PHE A 9 -0.41 8.26 -1.30
CA PHE A 9 0.52 8.42 -0.18
C PHE A 9 1.68 9.30 -0.63
N HIS A 10 1.88 10.41 0.06
CA HIS A 10 2.96 11.36 -0.21
C HIS A 10 4.07 11.11 0.81
N CYS A 11 5.18 10.51 0.38
CA CYS A 11 6.33 10.22 1.24
C CYS A 11 7.63 10.18 0.43
N THR A 12 8.76 10.49 1.07
CA THR A 12 10.08 10.53 0.40
C THR A 12 10.63 9.14 0.05
N HIS A 13 10.03 8.08 0.59
CA HIS A 13 10.42 6.69 0.38
C HIS A 13 9.31 5.89 -0.31
N ALA A 14 8.56 6.53 -1.22
CA ALA A 14 7.45 5.90 -1.93
C ALA A 14 7.88 4.64 -2.71
N GLU A 15 9.07 4.65 -3.32
CA GLU A 15 9.65 3.50 -4.02
C GLU A 15 9.89 2.31 -3.07
N THR A 16 10.43 2.56 -1.87
CA THR A 16 10.61 1.48 -0.89
C THR A 16 9.28 0.91 -0.45
N LEU A 17 8.29 1.78 -0.19
CA LEU A 17 6.94 1.38 0.18
C LEU A 17 6.27 0.53 -0.92
N TYR A 18 6.44 0.91 -2.19
CA TYR A 18 6.00 0.12 -3.34
C TYR A 18 6.61 -1.29 -3.33
N HIS A 19 7.93 -1.39 -3.16
CA HIS A 19 8.62 -2.68 -3.15
C HIS A 19 8.23 -3.56 -1.97
N SER A 20 7.94 -2.98 -0.80
CA SER A 20 7.43 -3.73 0.36
C SER A 20 6.03 -4.32 0.12
N LEU A 21 5.20 -3.65 -0.66
CA LEU A 21 3.82 -4.09 -0.95
C LEU A 21 3.72 -5.05 -2.15
N PHE A 22 4.70 -5.00 -3.07
CA PHE A 22 4.71 -5.80 -4.29
C PHE A 22 4.53 -7.32 -4.09
N PRO A 23 5.16 -7.97 -3.10
CA PRO A 23 4.96 -9.41 -2.87
C PRO A 23 3.50 -9.78 -2.60
N GLU A 24 2.80 -8.94 -1.82
CA GLU A 24 1.41 -9.20 -1.47
C GLU A 24 0.48 -8.89 -2.64
N MET A 25 0.84 -7.94 -3.49
CA MET A 25 0.12 -7.68 -4.75
C MET A 25 0.23 -8.88 -5.70
N ALA A 26 1.43 -9.46 -5.82
CA ALA A 26 1.67 -10.62 -6.68
C ALA A 26 0.97 -11.89 -6.17
N SER A 27 0.73 -11.97 -4.87
CA SER A 27 0.04 -13.09 -4.20
C SER A 27 -1.49 -12.90 -4.12
N GLU A 28 -2.00 -11.69 -4.35
CA GLU A 28 -3.43 -11.38 -4.19
C GLU A 28 -4.29 -12.11 -5.24
N LEU A 29 -4.95 -13.17 -4.81
CA LEU A 29 -6.00 -13.87 -5.55
C LEU A 29 -7.32 -13.75 -4.80
N HIS A 30 -7.95 -12.56 -4.85
CA HIS A 30 -9.23 -12.35 -4.21
C HIS A 30 -10.39 -12.34 -5.23
N PRO A 31 -11.44 -13.17 -5.06
CA PRO A 31 -12.48 -13.36 -6.09
C PRO A 31 -13.43 -12.16 -6.24
N ARG A 32 -13.42 -11.20 -5.30
CA ARG A 32 -14.38 -10.09 -5.24
C ARG A 32 -13.75 -8.71 -5.13
N SER A 33 -12.41 -8.63 -5.17
CA SER A 33 -11.67 -7.38 -5.12
C SER A 33 -10.33 -7.53 -5.82
N ARG A 34 -9.79 -6.42 -6.29
CA ARG A 34 -8.47 -6.32 -6.90
C ARG A 34 -7.81 -5.04 -6.44
N ALA A 35 -6.55 -5.11 -6.02
CA ALA A 35 -5.74 -3.94 -5.81
C ALA A 35 -4.68 -3.81 -6.91
N GLU A 36 -4.32 -2.56 -7.16
CA GLU A 36 -3.21 -2.16 -8.02
C GLU A 36 -2.42 -1.09 -7.28
N CYS A 37 -1.10 -1.20 -7.35
CA CYS A 37 -0.19 -0.23 -6.76
C CYS A 37 0.81 0.22 -7.82
N PHE A 38 1.09 1.52 -7.86
CA PHE A 38 2.07 2.09 -8.79
C PHE A 38 2.60 3.42 -8.28
N LEU A 39 3.76 3.81 -8.77
CA LEU A 39 4.37 5.11 -8.49
C LEU A 39 3.85 6.14 -9.52
N GLU A 40 3.24 7.22 -9.05
CA GLU A 40 2.83 8.36 -9.89
C GLU A 40 4.00 9.36 -10.05
N ASP A 41 4.85 9.48 -9.04
CA ASP A 41 6.10 10.25 -9.02
C ASP A 41 7.07 9.63 -7.98
N ARG A 42 8.30 10.16 -7.85
CA ARG A 42 9.32 9.70 -6.90
C ARG A 42 8.84 9.64 -5.45
N ASN A 43 7.91 10.54 -5.08
CA ASN A 43 7.41 10.68 -3.72
C ASN A 43 5.91 10.37 -3.59
N VAL A 44 5.29 9.76 -4.61
CA VAL A 44 3.84 9.51 -4.63
C VAL A 44 3.56 8.05 -4.99
N LEU A 45 3.09 7.31 -3.99
CA LEU A 45 2.56 5.96 -4.17
C LEU A 45 1.04 6.01 -4.33
N VAL A 46 0.51 5.34 -5.34
CA VAL A 46 -0.93 5.21 -5.58
C VAL A 46 -1.36 3.79 -5.30
N LEU A 47 -2.36 3.64 -4.43
CA LEU A 47 -3.10 2.41 -4.21
C LEU A 47 -4.51 2.56 -4.78
N LYS A 48 -4.84 1.75 -5.77
CA LYS A 48 -6.17 1.64 -6.35
C LYS A 48 -6.79 0.32 -5.93
N VAL A 49 -8.01 0.36 -5.37
CA VAL A 49 -8.75 -0.85 -4.97
C VAL A 49 -10.12 -0.83 -5.61
N GLN A 50 -10.45 -1.92 -6.31
CA GLN A 50 -11.74 -2.17 -6.93
C GLN A 50 -12.41 -3.37 -6.27
N ALA A 51 -13.72 -3.34 -6.08
CA ALA A 51 -14.47 -4.44 -5.48
C ALA A 51 -15.93 -4.51 -5.98
N MET A 52 -16.53 -5.70 -5.90
CA MET A 52 -17.89 -5.95 -6.39
C MET A 52 -18.99 -5.35 -5.50
N ASP A 53 -18.69 -5.10 -4.23
CA ASP A 53 -19.62 -4.55 -3.24
C ASP A 53 -18.87 -3.74 -2.17
N ILE A 54 -19.60 -2.90 -1.44
CA ILE A 54 -19.01 -2.02 -0.42
C ILE A 54 -18.37 -2.78 0.75
N SER A 55 -18.83 -4.00 1.06
CA SER A 55 -18.27 -4.82 2.14
C SER A 55 -16.92 -5.41 1.73
N ALA A 56 -16.83 -5.89 0.49
CA ALA A 56 -15.58 -6.34 -0.12
C ALA A 56 -14.57 -5.18 -0.25
N LEU A 57 -15.01 -3.98 -0.64
CA LEU A 57 -14.15 -2.81 -0.68
C LEU A 57 -13.58 -2.48 0.70
N ARG A 58 -14.44 -2.43 1.73
CA ARG A 58 -14.01 -2.16 3.11
C ARG A 58 -13.01 -3.21 3.60
N ALA A 59 -13.24 -4.49 3.30
CA ALA A 59 -12.34 -5.56 3.69
C ALA A 59 -10.97 -5.43 3.01
N ALA A 60 -10.94 -5.21 1.69
CA ALA A 60 -9.72 -5.00 0.94
C ALA A 60 -8.95 -3.76 1.41
N LEU A 61 -9.64 -2.63 1.61
CA LEU A 61 -9.02 -1.41 2.12
C LEU A 61 -8.42 -1.60 3.52
N ASN A 62 -9.13 -2.28 4.43
CA ASN A 62 -8.60 -2.55 5.77
C ASN A 62 -7.32 -3.39 5.75
N MET A 63 -7.19 -4.31 4.80
CA MET A 63 -5.98 -5.10 4.60
C MET A 63 -4.86 -4.23 4.03
N TRP A 64 -5.12 -3.58 2.89
CA TRP A 64 -4.10 -2.81 2.17
C TRP A 64 -3.59 -1.60 2.95
N LEU A 65 -4.47 -0.82 3.57
CA LEU A 65 -4.06 0.33 4.39
C LEU A 65 -3.24 -0.09 5.61
N ARG A 66 -3.51 -1.28 6.18
CA ARG A 66 -2.68 -1.82 7.25
C ARG A 66 -1.30 -2.21 6.75
N LEU A 67 -1.19 -2.87 5.60
CA LEU A 67 0.10 -3.22 5.00
C LEU A 67 0.94 -1.97 4.70
N VAL A 68 0.30 -0.93 4.16
CA VAL A 68 0.94 0.37 3.93
C VAL A 68 1.48 0.95 5.24
N ASN A 69 0.65 1.04 6.28
CA ASN A 69 1.08 1.59 7.58
C ASN A 69 2.23 0.79 8.19
N VAL A 70 2.18 -0.55 8.14
CA VAL A 70 3.26 -1.39 8.67
C VAL A 70 4.56 -1.17 7.90
N ALA A 71 4.50 -1.11 6.57
CA ALA A 71 5.69 -0.87 5.75
C ALA A 71 6.28 0.54 5.97
N ASP A 72 5.44 1.55 6.18
CA ASP A 72 5.82 2.91 6.54
C ASP A 72 6.52 2.97 7.92
N GLU A 73 5.94 2.33 8.93
CA GLU A 73 6.51 2.26 10.28
C GLU A 73 7.87 1.52 10.31
N MET A 74 8.01 0.43 9.55
CA MET A 74 9.28 -0.30 9.48
C MET A 74 10.40 0.54 8.87
N GLN A 75 10.08 1.39 7.89
CA GLN A 75 11.06 2.32 7.30
C GLN A 75 11.54 3.36 8.32
N ALA A 76 10.63 3.92 9.11
CA ALA A 76 10.99 4.86 10.17
C ALA A 76 11.90 4.22 11.24
N LEU A 77 11.64 2.96 11.62
CA LEU A 77 12.49 2.24 12.58
C LEU A 77 13.89 1.93 12.02
N ALA A 78 13.98 1.56 10.74
CA ALA A 78 15.26 1.31 10.09
C ALA A 78 16.12 2.59 10.05
N GLN A 79 15.53 3.73 9.73
CA GLN A 79 16.22 5.03 9.69
C GLN A 79 16.75 5.45 11.06
N ASN A 80 15.93 5.32 12.12
CA ASN A 80 16.38 5.64 13.48
C ASN A 80 17.56 4.76 13.94
N THR A 81 17.61 3.51 13.50
CA THR A 81 18.69 2.58 13.85
C THR A 81 20.02 2.95 13.16
N ASP A 82 19.96 3.56 11.97
CA ASP A 82 21.15 4.01 11.25
C ASP A 82 21.70 5.34 11.82
N GLU A 83 20.83 6.21 12.35
CA GLU A 83 21.23 7.45 13.03
C GLU A 83 21.93 7.19 14.37
N GLU A 84 21.48 6.20 15.15
CA GLU A 84 22.13 5.83 16.43
C GLU A 84 23.51 5.17 16.27
N ARG A 85 23.85 4.71 15.06
CA ARG A 85 25.10 4.01 14.74
C ARG A 85 26.15 4.88 14.04
N SER A 86 25.81 6.13 13.72
CA SER A 86 26.68 7.12 13.06
C SER A 86 27.23 8.16 14.04
#